data_AF-A0A1V0QEJ9-F1
#
_entry.id   AF-A0A1V0QEJ9-F1
#
_cell.length_a   1.000
_cell.length_b   1.000
_cell.length_c   1.000
_cell.angle_alpha   90.00
_cell.angle_beta   90.00
_cell.angle_gamma   90.00
#
_symmetry.space_group_name_H-M   'P 1'
#
loop_
_entity.id
_entity.type
_entity.pdbx_description
1 polymer ?
#
loop_
_entity_poly.entity_id
_entity_poly.type
_entity_poly.pdbx_seq_one_letter_code
_entity_poly.pdbx_strand_id
1 'polypeptide(L)'
;MERRENIVVHTLTKAERLILEEIYPVGSRVQLEYMEPDPYSKLKPGDMGTVKMIDDAGGIHISWDRGGSLALIYKVDRCNCQMKKEQMDAFFNHLFIMPFENCEKMKSWIEKKLRPAFPAMTFENDTKGRLELRLNVNAFEMKSTQIGIEYQTDENGHLFIKKCGWTQDDPAKDKISKTQKPKR
;
A
#
# COMPACT_ATOMS: atom_id res chain seq x y z
N MET A 1 -0.92 24.92 43.84
CA MET A 1 -0.30 23.57 43.92
C MET A 1 -0.38 22.99 42.52
N GLU A 2 0.53 23.38 41.64
CA GLU A 2 0.56 22.88 40.25
C GLU A 2 1.08 21.44 40.28
N ARG A 3 0.21 20.48 39.95
CA ARG A 3 0.66 19.14 39.58
C ARG A 3 1.39 19.29 38.25
N ARG A 4 2.72 19.32 38.30
CA ARG A 4 3.55 19.02 37.13
C ARG A 4 3.23 17.57 36.76
N GLU A 5 2.37 17.38 35.78
CA GLU A 5 2.25 16.08 35.12
C GLU A 5 3.63 15.80 34.54
N ASN A 6 4.31 14.79 35.09
CA ASN A 6 5.51 14.25 34.49
C ASN A 6 5.08 13.71 33.12
N ILE A 7 5.32 14.50 32.06
CA ILE A 7 5.27 14.00 30.70
C ILE A 7 6.42 13.01 30.60
N VAL A 8 6.15 11.75 30.93
CA VAL A 8 7.06 10.65 30.65
C VAL A 8 7.11 10.58 29.14
N VAL A 9 8.17 11.12 28.54
CA VAL A 9 8.47 10.92 27.13
C VAL A 9 8.72 9.43 26.97
N HIS A 10 7.68 8.68 26.57
CA HIS A 10 7.78 7.25 26.38
C HIS A 10 8.56 7.01 25.10
N THR A 11 9.88 6.86 25.21
CA THR A 11 10.71 6.43 24.09
C THR A 11 10.40 4.96 23.81
N LEU A 12 10.17 4.65 22.53
CA LEU A 12 9.88 3.31 22.08
C LEU A 12 11.10 2.41 22.34
N THR A 13 10.91 1.26 22.98
CA THR A 13 12.02 0.30 23.11
C THR A 13 12.35 -0.30 21.74
N LYS A 14 13.58 -0.79 21.57
CA LYS A 14 14.00 -1.46 20.32
C LYS A 14 13.08 -2.64 19.95
N ALA A 15 12.61 -3.40 20.94
CA ALA A 15 11.70 -4.52 20.71
C ALA A 15 10.32 -4.06 20.24
N GLU A 16 9.75 -3.03 20.88
CA GLU A 16 8.47 -2.46 20.46
C GLU A 16 8.56 -1.86 19.05
N ARG A 17 9.68 -1.22 18.73
CA ARG A 17 9.96 -0.72 17.38
C ARG A 17 9.93 -1.82 16.34
N LEU A 18 10.65 -2.92 16.57
CA LEU A 18 10.67 -4.06 15.64
C LEU A 18 9.28 -4.67 15.45
N ILE A 19 8.50 -4.77 16.53
CA ILE A 19 7.12 -5.27 16.46
C ILE A 19 6.24 -4.31 15.63
N LEU A 20 6.36 -2.99 15.84
CA LEU A 20 5.60 -2.02 15.06
C LEU A 20 5.99 -2.01 13.58
N GLU A 21 7.29 -2.09 13.27
CA GLU A 21 7.79 -2.18 11.90
C GLU A 21 7.31 -3.47 11.22
N GLU A 22 7.15 -4.56 11.97
CA GLU A 22 6.57 -5.81 11.46
C GLU A 22 5.05 -5.70 11.23
N ILE A 23 4.30 -5.07 12.14
CA ILE A 23 2.84 -4.94 12.00
C ILE A 23 2.47 -3.90 10.92
N TYR A 24 3.19 -2.79 10.87
CA TYR A 24 2.97 -1.66 9.98
C TYR A 24 4.23 -1.31 9.17
N PRO A 25 4.69 -2.19 8.25
CA PRO A 25 5.86 -1.91 7.43
C PRO A 25 5.67 -0.62 6.62
N VAL A 26 6.76 0.09 6.35
CA VAL A 26 6.74 1.27 5.48
C VAL A 26 6.14 0.89 4.12
N GLY A 27 5.24 1.74 3.61
CA GLY A 27 4.52 1.50 2.37
C GLY A 27 3.29 0.58 2.50
N SER A 28 3.07 -0.09 3.64
CA SER A 28 1.84 -0.86 3.88
C SER A 28 0.60 0.04 3.90
N ARG A 29 -0.52 -0.56 3.51
CA ARG A 29 -1.86 0.04 3.56
C ARG A 29 -2.49 -0.23 4.90
N VAL A 30 -3.04 0.81 5.50
CA VAL A 30 -3.69 0.77 6.81
C VAL A 30 -5.06 1.41 6.74
N GLN A 31 -5.94 0.97 7.63
CA GLN A 31 -7.25 1.57 7.86
C GLN A 31 -7.32 2.06 9.28
N LEU A 32 -7.72 3.32 9.48
CA LEU A 32 -7.95 3.86 10.81
C LEU A 32 -9.08 3.10 11.49
N GLU A 33 -8.84 2.58 12.68
CA GLU A 33 -9.87 1.95 13.51
C GLU A 33 -10.35 2.93 14.58
N TYR A 34 -9.40 3.61 15.23
CA TYR A 34 -9.66 4.55 16.29
C TYR A 34 -8.54 5.57 16.40
N MET A 35 -8.91 6.81 16.72
CA MET A 35 -8.01 7.89 17.08
C MET A 35 -8.63 8.62 18.27
N GLU A 36 -7.82 9.02 19.25
CA GLU A 36 -8.29 9.92 20.30
C GLU A 36 -8.85 11.22 19.70
N PRO A 37 -9.89 11.85 20.27
CA PRO A 37 -10.49 13.05 19.69
C PRO A 37 -9.46 14.18 19.54
N ASP A 38 -9.16 14.55 18.29
CA ASP A 38 -8.30 15.68 17.95
C ASP A 38 -9.15 16.75 17.23
N PRO A 39 -9.29 17.97 17.79
CA PRO A 39 -10.10 19.04 17.18
C PRO A 39 -9.57 19.54 15.83
N TYR A 40 -8.33 19.20 15.46
CA TYR A 40 -7.72 19.57 14.19
C TYR A 40 -7.73 18.43 13.16
N SER A 41 -8.01 17.20 13.59
CA SER A 41 -8.11 16.05 12.70
C SER A 41 -9.50 15.92 12.09
N LYS A 42 -9.54 15.58 10.79
CA LYS A 42 -10.78 15.23 10.08
C LYS A 42 -10.91 13.73 9.83
N LEU A 43 -9.97 12.94 10.34
CA LEU A 43 -9.93 11.51 10.13
C LEU A 43 -11.06 10.82 10.88
N LYS A 44 -11.57 9.76 10.29
CA LYS A 44 -12.65 8.94 10.85
C LYS A 44 -12.29 7.46 10.75
N PRO A 45 -12.80 6.62 11.65
CA PRO A 45 -12.73 5.17 11.48
C PRO A 45 -13.16 4.76 10.07
N GLY A 46 -12.37 3.88 9.45
CA GLY A 46 -12.53 3.46 8.05
C GLY A 46 -11.65 4.24 7.06
N ASP A 47 -11.10 5.40 7.43
CA ASP A 47 -10.19 6.15 6.56
C ASP A 47 -8.92 5.36 6.26
N MET A 48 -8.53 5.38 5.00
CA MET A 48 -7.40 4.60 4.49
C MET A 48 -6.15 5.46 4.37
N GLY A 49 -4.98 4.85 4.56
CA GLY A 49 -3.71 5.53 4.40
C GLY A 49 -2.55 4.57 4.14
N THR A 50 -1.39 5.17 3.87
CA THR A 50 -0.13 4.47 3.64
C THR A 50 0.91 4.87 4.68
N VAL A 51 1.51 3.90 5.35
CA VAL A 51 2.59 4.12 6.31
C VAL A 51 3.81 4.72 5.62
N LYS A 52 4.36 5.78 6.19
CA LYS A 52 5.56 6.48 5.69
C LYS A 52 6.79 6.18 6.52
N MET A 53 6.65 6.16 7.83
CA MET A 53 7.74 5.87 8.77
C MET A 53 7.17 5.64 10.17
N ILE A 54 7.99 5.02 11.03
CA ILE A 54 7.78 4.96 12.47
C ILE A 54 8.92 5.76 13.11
N ASP A 55 8.60 6.70 13.99
CA ASP A 55 9.59 7.48 14.71
C ASP A 55 9.95 6.87 16.08
N ASP A 56 10.99 7.41 16.71
CA ASP A 56 11.51 6.90 18.00
C ASP A 56 10.57 7.20 19.20
N ALA A 57 9.58 8.07 19.01
CA ALA A 57 8.54 8.36 19.99
C ALA A 57 7.33 7.41 19.87
N GLY A 58 7.37 6.45 18.93
CA GLY A 58 6.25 5.55 18.68
C GLY A 58 5.14 6.15 17.82
N GLY A 59 5.43 7.25 17.12
CA GLY A 59 4.55 7.82 16.11
C GLY A 59 4.60 7.03 14.81
N ILE A 60 3.46 6.52 14.36
CA ILE A 60 3.29 5.84 13.08
C ILE A 60 2.79 6.86 12.05
N HIS A 61 3.71 7.44 11.28
CA HIS A 61 3.40 8.49 10.30
C HIS A 61 2.70 7.91 9.09
N ILE A 62 1.48 8.37 8.81
CA ILE A 62 0.65 7.87 7.71
C ILE A 62 0.26 9.01 6.79
N SER A 63 0.41 8.77 5.48
CA SER A 63 -0.19 9.60 4.44
C SER A 63 -1.60 9.10 4.20
N TRP A 64 -2.59 9.90 4.57
CA TRP A 64 -4.00 9.53 4.47
C TRP A 64 -4.57 9.84 3.08
N ASP A 65 -5.41 8.95 2.57
CA ASP A 65 -5.95 9.06 1.20
C ASP A 65 -6.83 10.30 1.01
N ARG A 66 -7.52 10.73 2.07
CA ARG A 66 -8.36 11.93 2.08
C ARG A 66 -7.55 13.23 2.18
N GLY A 67 -6.22 13.13 2.12
CA GLY A 67 -5.29 14.25 2.16
C GLY A 67 -4.66 14.44 3.54
N GLY A 68 -3.47 15.02 3.53
CA GLY A 68 -2.68 15.25 4.73
C GLY A 68 -1.81 14.06 5.16
N SER A 69 -0.96 14.33 6.13
CA SER A 69 -0.14 13.34 6.82
C SER A 69 -0.32 13.57 8.31
N LEU A 70 -0.65 12.51 9.05
CA LEU A 70 -0.80 12.56 10.50
C LEU A 70 -0.26 11.26 11.09
N ALA A 71 0.47 11.37 12.19
CA ALA A 71 0.98 10.22 12.92
C ALA A 71 -0.10 9.67 13.87
N LEU A 72 -0.20 8.35 13.93
CA LEU A 72 -0.91 7.67 15.00
C LEU A 72 0.05 7.43 16.17
N ILE A 73 -0.43 7.64 17.38
CA ILE A 73 0.34 7.44 18.60
C ILE A 73 0.19 5.99 19.05
N TYR A 74 1.31 5.26 19.13
CA TYR A 74 1.31 3.88 19.60
C TYR A 74 0.70 3.76 21.01
N LYS A 75 -0.12 2.71 21.21
CA LYS A 75 -0.91 2.40 22.43
C LYS A 75 -2.05 3.38 22.75
N VAL A 76 -2.20 4.46 21.98
CA VAL A 76 -3.31 5.43 22.13
C VAL A 76 -4.30 5.25 20.97
N ASP A 77 -3.78 5.34 19.75
CA ASP A 77 -4.55 5.17 18.52
C ASP A 77 -4.48 3.72 18.01
N ARG A 78 -5.39 3.35 17.11
CA ARG A 78 -5.45 2.02 16.50
C ARG A 78 -5.72 2.08 15.00
N CYS A 79 -4.99 1.28 14.24
CA CYS A 79 -5.28 1.03 12.84
C CYS A 79 -5.06 -0.44 12.52
N ASN A 80 -5.63 -0.90 11.41
CA ASN A 80 -5.46 -2.26 10.93
C ASN A 80 -4.64 -2.25 9.64
N CYS A 81 -3.57 -3.05 9.58
CA CYS A 81 -2.83 -3.27 8.34
C CYS A 81 -3.71 -4.07 7.36
N GLN A 82 -4.12 -3.42 6.27
CA GLN A 82 -4.97 -3.99 5.24
C GLN A 82 -4.14 -4.71 4.17
N MET A 83 -2.95 -4.21 3.85
CA MET A 83 -2.10 -4.85 2.85
C MET A 83 -0.62 -4.46 2.95
N LYS A 84 0.25 -5.47 3.06
CA LYS A 84 1.71 -5.40 2.98
C LYS A 84 2.20 -5.70 1.56
N LYS A 85 3.48 -5.44 1.29
CA LYS A 85 4.10 -5.69 -0.03
C LYS A 85 4.07 -7.17 -0.39
N GLU A 86 4.33 -8.04 0.57
CA GLU A 86 4.36 -9.50 0.38
C GLU A 86 2.98 -10.05 -0.01
N GLN A 87 1.92 -9.42 0.49
CA GLN A 87 0.54 -9.77 0.10
C GLN A 87 0.22 -9.33 -1.33
N MET A 88 0.82 -8.24 -1.82
CA MET A 88 0.75 -7.85 -3.23
C MET A 88 1.55 -8.80 -4.13
N ASP A 89 2.73 -9.23 -3.69
CA ASP A 89 3.53 -10.21 -4.44
C ASP A 89 2.78 -11.55 -4.55
N ALA A 90 2.15 -12.01 -3.46
CA ALA A 90 1.27 -13.17 -3.47
C ALA A 90 0.04 -12.98 -4.38
N PHE A 91 -0.52 -11.77 -4.42
CA PHE A 91 -1.62 -11.44 -5.33
C PHE A 91 -1.22 -11.61 -6.80
N PHE A 92 -0.03 -11.13 -7.22
CA PHE A 92 0.44 -11.32 -8.59
C PHE A 92 0.65 -12.80 -8.92
N ASN A 93 1.27 -13.56 -8.02
CA ASN A 93 1.45 -15.00 -8.20
C ASN A 93 0.12 -15.74 -8.37
N HIS A 94 -0.89 -15.40 -7.56
CA HIS A 94 -2.23 -15.96 -7.70
C HIS A 94 -2.88 -15.57 -9.03
N LEU A 95 -2.75 -14.31 -9.45
CA LEU A 95 -3.32 -13.85 -10.70
C LEU A 95 -2.77 -14.66 -11.90
N PHE A 96 -1.48 -15.02 -11.88
CA PHE A 96 -0.85 -15.84 -12.93
C PHE A 96 -1.38 -17.27 -13.04
N ILE A 97 -1.75 -17.90 -11.92
CA ILE A 97 -2.14 -19.32 -11.88
C ILE A 97 -3.65 -19.53 -11.98
N MET A 98 -4.45 -18.47 -11.84
CA MET A 98 -5.91 -18.57 -11.82
C MET A 98 -6.47 -18.71 -13.24
N PRO A 99 -7.30 -19.73 -13.51
CA PRO A 99 -8.06 -19.79 -14.76
C PRO A 99 -9.27 -18.85 -14.66
N PHE A 100 -9.39 -17.93 -15.61
CA PHE A 100 -10.56 -17.05 -15.69
C PHE A 100 -11.39 -17.39 -16.93
N GLU A 101 -12.71 -17.43 -16.78
CA GLU A 101 -13.64 -17.67 -17.90
C GLU A 101 -13.63 -16.52 -18.91
N ASN A 102 -13.38 -15.28 -18.46
CA ASN A 102 -13.34 -14.08 -19.28
C ASN A 102 -12.76 -12.89 -18.49
N CYS A 103 -12.61 -11.75 -19.18
CA CYS A 103 -12.07 -10.51 -18.59
C CYS A 103 -12.93 -9.98 -17.43
N GLU A 104 -14.26 -10.08 -17.49
CA GLU A 104 -15.14 -9.58 -16.43
C GLU A 104 -14.98 -10.38 -15.12
N LYS A 105 -14.84 -11.71 -15.21
CA LYS A 105 -14.55 -12.56 -14.05
C LYS A 105 -13.19 -12.23 -13.44
N MET A 106 -12.18 -11.97 -14.28
CA MET A 106 -10.87 -11.52 -13.82
C MET A 106 -10.96 -10.18 -13.09
N LYS A 107 -11.60 -9.16 -13.69
CA LYS A 107 -11.78 -7.84 -13.06
C LYS A 107 -12.51 -7.93 -11.72
N SER A 108 -13.61 -8.69 -11.67
CA SER A 108 -14.37 -8.90 -10.44
C SER A 108 -13.53 -9.57 -9.34
N TRP A 109 -12.69 -10.54 -9.72
CA TRP A 109 -11.76 -11.18 -8.78
C TRP A 109 -10.71 -10.19 -8.26
N ILE A 110 -10.11 -9.39 -9.14
CA ILE A 110 -9.12 -8.36 -8.79
C ILE A 110 -9.76 -7.34 -7.82
N GLU A 111 -10.94 -6.84 -8.17
CA GLU A 111 -11.71 -5.89 -7.38
C GLU A 111 -12.03 -6.43 -5.99
N LYS A 112 -12.51 -7.67 -5.89
CA LYS A 112 -12.77 -8.32 -4.61
C LYS A 112 -11.52 -8.42 -3.73
N LYS A 113 -10.33 -8.60 -4.32
CA LYS A 113 -9.07 -8.75 -3.60
C LYS A 113 -8.44 -7.43 -3.19
N LEU A 114 -8.52 -6.41 -4.04
CA LEU A 114 -7.79 -5.16 -3.86
C LEU A 114 -8.63 -4.02 -3.30
N ARG A 115 -9.94 -3.98 -3.57
CA ARG A 115 -10.81 -2.88 -3.14
C ARG A 115 -10.83 -2.62 -1.62
N PRO A 116 -10.71 -3.63 -0.72
CA PRO A 116 -10.59 -3.36 0.71
C PRO A 116 -9.38 -2.50 1.09
N ALA A 117 -8.25 -2.65 0.39
CA ALA A 117 -7.02 -1.88 0.63
C ALA A 117 -6.90 -0.62 -0.25
N PHE A 118 -7.58 -0.62 -1.41
CA PHE A 118 -7.55 0.42 -2.43
C PHE A 118 -8.98 0.80 -2.89
N PRO A 119 -9.79 1.48 -2.07
CA PRO A 119 -11.18 1.77 -2.41
C PRO A 119 -11.34 2.62 -3.68
N ALA A 120 -10.35 3.48 -3.97
CA ALA A 120 -10.36 4.38 -5.12
C ALA A 120 -9.78 3.75 -6.40
N MET A 121 -9.45 2.45 -6.42
CA MET A 121 -8.85 1.81 -7.59
C MET A 121 -9.76 1.87 -8.83
N THR A 122 -9.15 1.99 -10.01
CA THR A 122 -9.86 2.06 -11.29
C THR A 122 -9.17 1.20 -12.35
N PHE A 123 -9.98 0.51 -13.15
CA PHE A 123 -9.51 -0.14 -14.37
C PHE A 123 -9.42 0.88 -15.50
N GLU A 124 -8.34 0.82 -16.28
CA GLU A 124 -8.06 1.68 -17.42
C GLU A 124 -7.60 0.84 -18.61
N ASN A 125 -7.70 1.44 -19.81
CA ASN A 125 -7.13 0.88 -21.05
C ASN A 125 -7.50 -0.59 -21.28
N ASP A 126 -8.75 -0.94 -21.01
CA ASP A 126 -9.31 -2.27 -21.22
C ASP A 126 -9.46 -2.53 -22.72
N THR A 127 -8.42 -3.13 -23.28
CA THR A 127 -8.31 -3.49 -24.69
C THR A 127 -8.05 -4.97 -24.80
N LYS A 128 -8.30 -5.57 -25.97
CA LYS A 128 -8.17 -7.01 -26.14
C LYS A 128 -6.74 -7.47 -25.81
N GLY A 129 -6.58 -8.17 -24.69
CA GLY A 129 -5.33 -8.75 -24.21
C GLY A 129 -4.48 -7.85 -23.32
N ARG A 130 -4.95 -6.65 -22.97
CA ARG A 130 -4.26 -5.76 -22.02
C ARG A 130 -5.26 -5.03 -21.13
N LEU A 131 -4.99 -5.05 -19.84
CA LEU A 131 -5.73 -4.34 -18.81
C LEU A 131 -4.74 -3.55 -17.94
N GLU A 132 -5.07 -2.31 -17.65
CA GLU A 132 -4.33 -1.50 -16.68
C GLU A 132 -5.20 -1.24 -15.45
N LEU A 133 -4.58 -1.22 -14.29
CA LEU A 133 -5.22 -0.96 -13.02
C LEU A 133 -4.44 0.15 -12.32
N ARG A 134 -5.09 1.28 -12.04
CA ARG A 134 -4.55 2.29 -11.13
C ARG A 134 -5.12 2.07 -9.75
N LEU A 135 -4.25 2.06 -8.74
CA LEU A 135 -4.70 2.01 -7.34
C LEU A 135 -5.03 3.40 -6.78
N ASN A 136 -4.70 4.45 -7.53
CA ASN A 136 -4.97 5.87 -7.20
C ASN A 136 -4.44 6.34 -5.83
N VAL A 137 -3.34 5.73 -5.38
CA VAL A 137 -2.63 6.10 -4.15
C VAL A 137 -1.11 5.97 -4.34
N ASN A 138 -0.34 6.44 -3.35
CA ASN A 138 1.06 6.08 -3.19
C ASN A 138 1.14 4.95 -2.15
N ALA A 139 1.70 3.81 -2.51
CA ALA A 139 1.80 2.63 -1.65
C ALA A 139 3.08 1.85 -1.98
N PHE A 140 3.54 1.02 -1.05
CA PHE A 140 4.71 0.14 -1.23
C PHE A 140 5.96 0.89 -1.67
N GLU A 141 6.15 2.12 -1.15
CA GLU A 141 7.24 3.03 -1.50
C GLU A 141 7.24 3.53 -2.96
N MET A 142 6.14 3.31 -3.69
CA MET A 142 5.94 3.72 -5.08
C MET A 142 4.96 4.90 -5.18
N LYS A 143 5.12 5.72 -6.23
CA LYS A 143 4.25 6.86 -6.51
C LYS A 143 3.22 6.51 -7.58
N SER A 144 1.95 6.89 -7.42
CA SER A 144 0.89 6.73 -8.43
C SER A 144 0.63 5.27 -8.86
N THR A 145 0.76 4.32 -7.92
CA THR A 145 0.86 2.87 -8.17
C THR A 145 -0.09 2.36 -9.26
N GLN A 146 0.51 1.77 -10.30
CA GLN A 146 -0.19 1.23 -11.46
C GLN A 146 0.30 -0.19 -11.76
N ILE A 147 -0.66 -1.05 -12.11
CA ILE A 147 -0.48 -2.47 -12.42
C ILE A 147 -0.89 -2.68 -13.87
N GLY A 148 -0.08 -3.41 -14.61
CA GLY A 148 -0.33 -3.83 -15.97
C GLY A 148 -0.55 -5.32 -16.00
N ILE A 149 -1.55 -5.75 -16.78
CA ILE A 149 -1.90 -7.15 -16.96
C ILE A 149 -2.03 -7.39 -18.46
N GLU A 150 -1.17 -8.24 -18.99
CA GLU A 150 -1.26 -8.76 -20.35
C GLU A 150 -1.83 -10.17 -20.27
N TYR A 151 -2.88 -10.44 -21.05
CA TYR A 151 -3.57 -11.72 -21.06
C TYR A 151 -3.90 -12.16 -22.47
N GLN A 152 -4.16 -13.46 -22.62
CA GLN A 152 -4.60 -14.07 -23.87
C GLN A 152 -5.84 -14.92 -23.60
N THR A 153 -6.57 -15.19 -24.67
CA THR A 153 -7.77 -16.02 -24.64
C THR A 153 -7.57 -17.20 -25.59
N ASP A 154 -7.85 -18.41 -25.12
CA ASP A 154 -7.78 -19.62 -25.95
C ASP A 154 -9.00 -19.73 -26.88
N GLU A 155 -9.02 -20.78 -27.70
CA GLU A 155 -10.12 -21.07 -28.64
C GLU A 155 -11.46 -21.34 -27.93
N ASN A 156 -11.42 -21.75 -26.66
CA ASN A 156 -12.59 -22.04 -25.83
C ASN A 156 -13.09 -20.79 -25.06
N GLY A 157 -12.37 -19.67 -25.14
CA GLY A 157 -12.69 -18.44 -24.42
C GLY A 157 -12.02 -18.30 -23.05
N HIS A 158 -11.19 -19.25 -22.60
CA HIS A 158 -10.50 -19.15 -21.32
C HIS A 158 -9.36 -18.13 -21.36
N LEU A 159 -9.30 -17.30 -20.33
CA LEU A 159 -8.30 -16.26 -20.17
C LEU A 159 -7.13 -16.75 -19.32
N PHE A 160 -5.91 -16.52 -19.83
CA PHE A 160 -4.66 -16.80 -19.15
C PHE A 160 -3.74 -15.58 -19.16
N ILE A 161 -3.06 -15.35 -18.02
CA ILE A 161 -2.18 -14.21 -17.84
C ILE A 161 -0.82 -14.51 -18.46
N LYS A 162 -0.34 -13.62 -19.32
CA LYS A 162 1.01 -13.69 -19.94
C LYS A 162 2.03 -12.94 -19.12
N LYS A 163 1.62 -11.79 -18.57
CA LYS A 163 2.47 -10.92 -17.78
C LYS A 163 1.59 -10.09 -16.85
N CYS A 164 1.98 -9.95 -15.60
CA CYS A 164 1.39 -8.96 -14.71
C CYS A 164 2.44 -8.40 -13.75
N GLY A 165 2.19 -7.19 -13.26
CA GLY A 165 3.05 -6.54 -12.28
C GLY A 165 2.94 -5.02 -12.34
N TRP A 166 3.78 -4.35 -11.58
CA TRP A 166 3.87 -2.89 -11.58
C TRP A 166 4.34 -2.36 -12.94
N THR A 167 3.70 -1.29 -13.43
CA THR A 167 4.03 -0.67 -14.73
C THR A 167 4.99 0.52 -14.63
N GLN A 168 5.45 0.84 -13.43
CA GLN A 168 6.21 2.05 -13.15
C GLN A 168 7.71 1.81 -13.13
N ASP A 169 8.47 2.87 -13.43
CA ASP A 169 9.92 2.88 -13.24
C ASP A 169 10.26 2.71 -11.77
N ASP A 170 10.97 1.62 -11.49
CA ASP A 170 11.56 1.32 -10.20
C ASP A 170 12.61 2.41 -9.84
N PRO A 171 12.38 3.26 -8.82
CA PRO A 171 13.36 4.27 -8.43
C PRO A 171 14.68 3.66 -7.93
N ALA A 172 14.73 2.35 -7.63
CA ALA A 172 15.98 1.66 -7.28
C ALA A 172 16.88 1.39 -8.50
N LYS A 173 16.35 1.37 -9.73
CA LYS A 173 17.17 1.23 -10.95
C LYS A 173 17.92 2.52 -11.32
N ASP A 174 17.44 3.67 -10.87
CA ASP A 174 18.03 4.98 -11.15
C ASP A 174 19.28 5.30 -10.29
N LYS A 175 19.54 4.51 -9.23
CA LYS A 175 20.76 4.64 -8.43
C LYS A 175 21.93 3.80 -8.94
N ILE A 176 21.68 2.81 -9.81
CA ILE A 176 22.73 1.93 -10.36
C ILE A 176 23.29 2.47 -11.69
N SER A 177 22.59 3.39 -12.36
CA SER A 177 23.03 3.97 -13.65
C SER A 177 23.99 5.16 -13.54
N LYS A 178 24.27 5.69 -12.33
CA LYS A 178 25.09 6.91 -12.14
C LYS A 178 26.53 6.69 -11.64
N THR A 179 27.00 5.45 -11.55
CA THR A 179 28.39 5.13 -11.16
C THR A 179 29.12 4.29 -12.20
N GLN A 180 29.18 4.79 -13.43
CA GLN A 180 30.25 4.44 -14.37
C GLN A 180 30.42 5.51 -15.45
N LYS A 181 31.38 6.42 -15.23
CA LYS A 181 32.13 7.05 -16.32
C LYS A 181 33.61 6.91 -15.99
N PRO A 182 34.41 6.22 -16.81
CA PRO A 182 35.86 6.36 -16.77
C PRO A 182 36.24 7.61 -17.57
N LYS A 183 37.12 8.44 -17.01
CA LYS A 183 37.95 9.40 -17.77
C LYS A 183 39.34 9.30 -17.16
N ARG A 184 40.22 8.55 -17.83
CA ARG A 184 41.24 9.02 -18.80
C ARG A 184 42.41 9.66 -18.08
#